data_AF-A0A316S3Q1-F1
#
_entry.id   AF-A0A316S3Q1-F1
#
_cell.length_a   1.000
_cell.length_b   1.000
_cell.length_c   1.000
_cell.angle_alpha   90.00
_cell.angle_beta   90.00
_cell.angle_gamma   90.00
#
_symmetry.space_group_name_H-M   'P 1'
#
loop_
_entity.id
_entity.type
_entity.pdbx_description
1 polymer ?
#
loop_
_entity_poly.entity_id
_entity_poly.type
_entity_poly.pdbx_seq_one_letter_code
_entity_poly.pdbx_strand_id
1 'polypeptide(L)'
;MYCILAIIFAFFFLRILYYGLIELKKECILWKIFWILTSLIQLLLALHFAEIINLKILINKYMYMAYIYIGLVGLSFFIGGTIMAKNCEDKERQEKIYIGLLITFISSLLYIYQKI
;
A
#
# COMPACT_ATOMS: atom_id res chain seq x y z
N MET A 1 -0.61 -1.16 -24.03
CA MET A 1 0.05 -0.20 -23.12
C MET A 1 -0.22 -0.52 -21.64
N TYR A 2 -1.39 -1.04 -21.27
CA TYR A 2 -1.74 -1.39 -19.89
C TYR A 2 -1.01 -2.61 -19.30
N CYS A 3 -0.54 -3.55 -20.14
CA CYS A 3 0.21 -4.72 -19.66
C CYS A 3 1.54 -4.36 -18.95
N ILE A 4 2.24 -3.32 -19.40
CA ILE A 4 3.48 -2.87 -18.75
C ILE A 4 3.18 -2.33 -17.36
N LEU A 5 2.11 -1.55 -17.22
CA LEU A 5 1.65 -1.06 -15.91
C LEU A 5 1.25 -2.22 -15.00
N ALA A 6 0.53 -3.22 -15.51
CA ALA A 6 0.17 -4.41 -14.75
C ALA A 6 1.41 -5.14 -14.19
N ILE A 7 2.45 -5.32 -15.01
CA ILE A 7 3.72 -5.96 -14.60
C ILE A 7 4.43 -5.11 -13.54
N ILE A 8 4.49 -3.78 -13.73
CA ILE A 8 5.11 -2.86 -12.77
C ILE A 8 4.41 -2.96 -11.41
N PHE A 9 3.07 -2.90 -11.40
CA PHE A 9 2.29 -2.99 -10.17
C PHE A 9 2.39 -4.37 -9.49
N ALA A 10 2.45 -5.46 -10.27
CA ALA A 10 2.69 -6.80 -9.74
C ALA A 10 4.09 -6.94 -9.11
N PHE A 11 5.11 -6.32 -9.73
CA PHE A 11 6.46 -6.27 -9.16
C PHE A 11 6.47 -5.49 -7.84
N PHE A 12 5.81 -4.33 -7.79
CA PHE A 12 5.68 -3.56 -6.54
C PHE A 12 4.92 -4.32 -5.46
N PHE A 13 3.86 -5.06 -5.81
CA PHE A 13 3.18 -5.95 -4.87
C PHE A 13 4.16 -6.93 -4.22
N LEU A 14 4.91 -7.69 -5.03
CA LEU A 14 5.87 -8.68 -4.51
C LEU A 14 6.96 -8.03 -3.66
N ARG A 15 7.49 -6.88 -4.09
CA ARG A 15 8.55 -6.16 -3.37
C ARG A 15 8.08 -5.64 -2.02
N ILE A 16 6.92 -5.00 -1.97
CA ILE A 16 6.32 -4.43 -0.74
C ILE A 16 5.93 -5.56 0.21
N LEU A 17 5.37 -6.66 -0.31
CA LEU A 17 5.03 -7.84 0.47
C LEU A 17 6.27 -8.52 1.08
N TYR A 18 7.32 -8.70 0.28
CA TYR A 18 8.61 -9.24 0.74
C TYR A 18 9.19 -8.40 1.87
N TYR A 19 9.24 -7.07 1.70
CA TYR A 19 9.71 -6.14 2.71
C TYR A 19 8.89 -6.24 4.01
N GLY A 20 7.56 -6.25 3.87
CA GLY A 20 6.60 -6.39 4.96
C GLY A 20 6.78 -7.65 5.82
N LEU A 21 7.03 -8.80 5.18
CA LEU A 21 7.10 -10.10 5.83
C LEU A 21 8.50 -10.48 6.32
N ILE A 22 9.53 -10.18 5.54
CA ILE A 22 10.88 -10.73 5.74
C ILE A 22 11.82 -9.70 6.36
N GLU A 23 11.91 -8.50 5.80
CA GLU A 23 12.87 -7.47 6.27
C GLU A 23 12.43 -6.83 7.59
N LEU A 24 11.12 -6.68 7.80
CA LEU A 24 10.57 -6.06 9.00
C LEU A 24 10.36 -7.04 10.16
N LYS A 25 11.05 -8.19 10.21
CA LYS A 25 10.79 -9.25 11.21
C LYS A 25 10.72 -8.77 12.68
N LYS A 26 11.56 -7.80 13.07
CA LYS A 26 11.63 -7.24 14.45
C LYS A 26 10.77 -6.00 14.67
N GLU A 27 10.10 -5.52 13.64
CA GLU A 27 9.34 -4.27 13.65
C GLU A 27 7.92 -4.45 14.19
N CYS A 28 7.29 -3.32 14.54
CA CYS A 28 5.94 -3.29 15.08
C CYS A 28 4.94 -3.99 14.13
N ILE A 29 4.04 -4.78 14.72
CA ILE A 29 2.97 -5.48 13.97
C ILE A 29 2.12 -4.50 13.15
N LEU A 30 1.79 -3.32 13.69
CA LEU A 30 1.01 -2.31 12.96
C LEU A 30 1.73 -1.81 11.70
N TRP A 31 3.06 -1.71 11.76
CA TRP A 31 3.86 -1.37 10.60
C TRP A 31 3.81 -2.48 9.55
N LYS A 32 3.97 -3.75 9.95
CA LYS A 32 3.82 -4.89 9.03
C LYS A 32 2.43 -4.94 8.38
N ILE A 33 1.38 -4.68 9.16
CA ILE A 33 0.00 -4.62 8.67
C ILE A 33 -0.13 -3.53 7.60
N PHE A 34 0.42 -2.34 7.84
CA PHE A 34 0.45 -1.26 6.84
C PHE A 34 1.10 -1.69 5.53
N TRP A 35 2.27 -2.35 5.60
CA TRP A 35 2.98 -2.86 4.42
C TRP A 35 2.15 -3.90 3.65
N ILE A 36 1.53 -4.84 4.34
CA ILE A 36 0.67 -5.85 3.73
C ILE A 36 -0.54 -5.19 3.06
N LEU A 37 -1.23 -4.27 3.74
CA LEU A 37 -2.36 -3.55 3.17
C LEU A 37 -1.94 -2.72 1.94
N THR A 38 -0.78 -2.06 2.00
CA THR A 38 -0.30 -1.30 0.83
C THR A 38 0.02 -2.23 -0.34
N SER A 39 0.57 -3.42 -0.09
CA SER A 39 0.83 -4.41 -1.13
C SER A 39 -0.46 -4.87 -1.83
N LEU A 40 -1.55 -5.07 -1.09
CA LEU A 40 -2.84 -5.49 -1.65
C LEU A 40 -3.43 -4.44 -2.60
N ILE A 41 -3.19 -3.14 -2.35
CA ILE A 41 -3.57 -2.08 -3.30
C ILE A 41 -2.82 -2.24 -4.62
N GLN A 42 -1.51 -2.51 -4.56
CA GLN A 42 -0.71 -2.71 -5.77
C GLN A 42 -1.18 -3.94 -6.55
N LEU A 43 -1.59 -5.01 -5.86
CA LEU A 43 -2.19 -6.18 -6.51
C LEU A 43 -3.52 -5.84 -7.21
N LEU A 44 -4.41 -5.09 -6.56
CA LEU A 44 -5.67 -4.65 -7.17
C LEU A 44 -5.44 -3.78 -8.41
N LEU A 45 -4.47 -2.88 -8.36
CA LEU A 45 -4.07 -2.08 -9.52
C LEU A 45 -3.50 -2.96 -10.63
N ALA A 46 -2.64 -3.93 -10.31
CA ALA A 46 -2.10 -4.88 -11.28
C ALA A 46 -3.20 -5.67 -12.00
N LEU A 47 -4.16 -6.22 -11.24
CA LEU A 47 -5.31 -6.96 -11.77
C LEU A 47 -6.21 -6.06 -12.62
N HIS A 48 -6.36 -4.78 -12.25
CA HIS A 48 -7.14 -3.82 -13.03
C HIS A 48 -6.49 -3.50 -14.37
N PHE A 49 -5.19 -3.21 -14.38
CA PHE A 49 -4.43 -2.94 -15.61
C PHE A 49 -4.21 -4.19 -16.47
N ALA A 50 -4.32 -5.38 -15.88
CA ALA A 50 -4.38 -6.65 -16.61
C ALA A 50 -5.78 -6.96 -17.18
N GLU A 51 -6.75 -6.06 -17.02
CA GLU A 51 -8.14 -6.21 -17.47
C GLU A 51 -8.89 -7.41 -16.85
N ILE A 52 -8.36 -7.98 -15.77
CA ILE A 52 -8.97 -9.10 -15.04
C ILE A 52 -10.13 -8.60 -14.17
N ILE A 53 -9.97 -7.41 -13.58
CA ILE A 53 -11.00 -6.79 -12.74
C ILE A 53 -11.32 -5.37 -13.20
N ASN A 54 -12.59 -5.01 -13.13
CA ASN A 54 -13.01 -3.62 -13.28
C ASN A 54 -13.07 -2.95 -11.90
N LEU A 55 -12.04 -2.17 -11.58
CA LEU A 55 -11.89 -1.51 -10.29
C LEU A 55 -13.09 -0.61 -9.97
N LYS A 56 -13.69 0.06 -10.97
CA LYS A 56 -14.84 0.95 -10.79
C LYS A 56 -16.07 0.19 -10.31
N ILE A 57 -16.35 -0.96 -10.91
CA ILE A 57 -17.49 -1.81 -10.51
C ILE A 57 -17.26 -2.37 -9.11
N LEU A 58 -16.03 -2.83 -8.83
CA LEU A 58 -15.67 -3.40 -7.53
C LEU A 58 -15.81 -2.37 -6.41
N ILE A 59 -15.26 -1.16 -6.60
CA ILE A 59 -15.32 -0.09 -5.61
C ILE A 59 -16.76 0.36 -5.37
N ASN A 60 -17.56 0.53 -6.43
CA ASN A 60 -18.97 0.91 -6.26
C ASN A 60 -19.79 -0.16 -5.53
N LYS A 61 -19.52 -1.44 -5.81
CA LYS A 61 -20.21 -2.55 -5.15
C LYS A 61 -19.82 -2.69 -3.67
N TYR A 62 -18.57 -2.39 -3.32
CA TYR A 62 -18.01 -2.57 -1.98
C TYR A 62 -17.57 -1.24 -1.35
N MET A 63 -18.28 -0.15 -1.63
CA MET A 63 -17.86 1.22 -1.30
C MET A 63 -17.57 1.39 0.20
N TYR A 64 -18.44 0.87 1.07
CA TYR A 64 -18.23 0.92 2.52
C TYR A 64 -16.99 0.14 2.97
N MET A 65 -16.72 -1.02 2.36
CA MET A 65 -15.50 -1.78 2.66
C MET A 65 -14.26 -1.04 2.17
N ALA A 66 -14.34 -0.33 1.03
CA ALA A 66 -13.25 0.51 0.53
C ALA A 66 -12.92 1.65 1.51
N TYR A 67 -13.94 2.33 2.08
CA TYR A 67 -13.70 3.36 3.10
C TYR A 67 -13.06 2.80 4.38
N ILE A 68 -13.57 1.67 4.88
CA ILE A 68 -12.99 0.99 6.06
C ILE A 68 -11.54 0.60 5.79
N TYR A 69 -11.27 0.07 4.59
CA TYR A 69 -9.94 -0.32 4.18
C TYR A 69 -8.98 0.86 4.16
N ILE A 70 -9.37 1.98 3.54
CA ILE A 70 -8.56 3.21 3.50
C ILE A 70 -8.27 3.71 4.92
N GLY A 71 -9.28 3.69 5.80
CA GLY A 71 -9.12 4.04 7.22
C GLY A 71 -8.12 3.15 7.94
N LEU A 72 -8.19 1.83 7.74
CA LEU A 72 -7.25 0.86 8.31
C LEU A 72 -5.82 1.08 7.81
N VAL A 73 -5.63 1.35 6.51
CA VAL A 73 -4.30 1.63 5.97
C VAL A 73 -3.74 2.93 6.57
N GLY A 74 -4.56 3.99 6.67
CA GLY A 74 -4.16 5.26 7.29
C GLY A 74 -3.80 5.12 8.78
N LEU A 75 -4.61 4.40 9.55
CA LEU A 75 -4.35 4.17 10.99
C LEU A 75 -3.10 3.33 11.23
N SER A 76 -2.93 2.24 10.48
CA SER A 76 -1.75 1.39 10.58
C SER A 76 -0.48 2.12 10.15
N PHE A 77 -0.57 3.02 9.16
CA PHE A 77 0.53 3.91 8.79
C PHE A 77 0.93 4.86 9.91
N PHE A 78 -0.05 5.60 10.46
CA PHE A 78 0.23 6.63 11.45
C PHE A 78 0.75 6.03 12.75
N ILE A 79 0.08 5.01 13.27
CA ILE A 79 0.46 4.37 14.54
C ILE A 79 1.71 3.49 14.33
N GLY A 80 1.75 2.67 13.28
CA GLY A 80 2.90 1.82 12.98
C GLY A 80 4.15 2.64 12.68
N GLY A 81 4.01 3.72 11.91
CA GLY A 81 5.09 4.62 11.52
C GLY A 81 5.64 5.42 12.69
N THR A 82 4.78 5.91 13.60
CA THR A 82 5.23 6.62 14.80
C THR A 82 5.96 5.70 15.79
N ILE A 83 5.52 4.44 15.94
CA ILE A 83 6.21 3.45 16.77
C ILE A 83 7.56 3.06 16.14
N MET A 84 7.57 2.83 14.83
CA MET A 84 8.80 2.54 14.07
C MET A 84 9.82 3.69 14.18
N ALA A 85 9.38 4.94 14.02
CA ALA A 85 10.22 6.12 14.13
C ALA A 85 10.85 6.31 15.52
N LYS A 86 10.16 5.89 16.59
CA LYS A 86 10.70 5.94 17.96
C LYS A 86 11.77 4.88 18.24
N ASN A 87 11.74 3.76 17.52
CA ASN A 87 12.59 2.60 17.76
C ASN A 87 13.78 2.49 16.79
N CYS A 88 13.96 3.44 15.88
CA CYS A 88 14.98 3.37 14.83
C CYS A 88 16.18 4.29 15.15
N GLU A 89 17.38 3.72 15.13
CA GLU A 89 18.63 4.47 15.32
C GLU A 89 19.08 5.23 14.06
N ASP A 90 18.62 4.81 12.88
CA ASP A 90 19.12 5.28 11.58
C ASP A 90 18.07 6.10 10.81
N LYS A 91 17.92 7.38 11.22
CA LYS A 91 16.82 8.28 10.82
C LYS A 91 16.77 8.61 9.32
N GLU A 92 17.92 8.71 8.66
CA GLU A 92 18.03 9.27 7.29
C GLU A 92 17.51 8.30 6.21
N ARG A 93 17.79 7.00 6.38
CA ARG A 93 17.29 5.94 5.49
C ARG A 93 15.80 5.72 5.66
N GLN A 94 15.30 5.90 6.88
CA GLN A 94 13.91 5.74 7.24
C GLN A 94 13.04 6.83 6.61
N GLU A 95 13.50 8.09 6.64
CA GLU A 95 12.76 9.24 6.11
C GLU A 95 12.53 9.12 4.60
N LYS A 96 13.55 8.68 3.85
CA LYS A 96 13.43 8.40 2.40
C LYS A 96 12.42 7.31 2.09
N ILE A 97 12.43 6.21 2.85
CA ILE A 97 11.49 5.10 2.67
C ILE A 97 10.06 5.57 3.02
N TYR A 98 9.91 6.27 4.14
CA TYR A 98 8.64 6.80 4.61
C TYR A 98 8.01 7.75 3.59
N ILE A 99 8.76 8.75 3.12
CA ILE A 99 8.29 9.72 2.11
C ILE A 99 7.94 9.02 0.80
N GLY A 100 8.79 8.12 0.30
CA GLY A 100 8.53 7.38 -0.93
C GLY A 100 7.25 6.53 -0.87
N LEU A 101 7.00 5.88 0.27
CA LEU A 101 5.77 5.12 0.50
C LEU A 101 4.55 6.01 0.66
N LEU A 102 4.68 7.11 1.38
CA LEU A 102 3.60 8.06 1.60
C LEU A 102 3.14 8.64 0.25
N ILE A 103 4.10 8.99 -0.61
CA ILE A 103 3.82 9.41 -2.00
C ILE A 103 3.15 8.26 -2.77
N THR A 104 3.68 7.03 -2.73
CA THR A 104 3.11 5.89 -3.46
C THR A 104 1.68 5.56 -3.01
N PHE A 105 1.43 5.64 -1.70
CA PHE A 105 0.14 5.41 -1.08
C PHE A 105 -0.86 6.52 -1.44
N ILE A 106 -0.48 7.80 -1.31
CA ILE A 106 -1.32 8.94 -1.73
C ILE A 106 -1.63 8.87 -3.22
N SER A 107 -0.64 8.53 -4.06
CA SER A 107 -0.83 8.40 -5.52
C SER A 107 -1.86 7.31 -5.83
N SER A 108 -1.75 6.17 -5.14
CA SER A 108 -2.67 5.04 -5.30
C SER A 108 -4.08 5.38 -4.79
N LEU A 109 -4.18 6.10 -3.67
CA LEU A 109 -5.45 6.60 -3.13
C LEU A 109 -6.12 7.63 -4.05
N LEU A 110 -5.38 8.59 -4.58
CA LEU A 110 -5.91 9.59 -5.52
C LEU A 110 -6.46 8.92 -6.78
N TYR A 111 -5.76 7.91 -7.30
CA TYR A 111 -6.25 7.14 -8.44
C TYR A 111 -7.55 6.40 -8.13
N ILE A 112 -7.64 5.78 -6.94
CA ILE A 112 -8.85 5.11 -6.47
C ILE A 112 -10.00 6.11 -6.26
N TYR A 113 -9.72 7.27 -5.67
CA TYR A 113 -10.69 8.33 -5.40
C TYR A 113 -11.27 8.92 -6.69
N GLN A 114 -10.46 9.10 -7.73
CA GLN A 114 -10.94 9.53 -9.06
C GLN A 114 -11.88 8.52 -9.73
N LYS A 115 -11.97 7.29 -9.23
CA LYS A 115 -12.80 6.22 -9.78
C LYS A 115 -14.05 5.92 -8.93
N ILE A 116 -14.17 6.53 -7.74
CA ILE A 116 -15.40 6.61 -6.93
C ILE A 116 -16.31 7.67 -7.56
#